data_AF-A0A0R3PVZ3-F1
#
_entry.id   AF-A0A0R3PVZ3-F1
#
_cell.length_a   1.000
_cell.length_b   1.000
_cell.length_c   1.000
_cell.angle_alpha   90.00
_cell.angle_beta   90.00
_cell.angle_gamma   90.00
#
_symmetry.space_group_name_H-M   'P 1'
#
loop_
_entity.id
_entity.type
_entity.pdbx_description
1 polymer ?
#
loop_
_entity_poly.entity_id
_entity_poly.type
_entity_poly.pdbx_seq_one_letter_code
_entity_poly.pdbx_strand_id
1 'polypeptide(L)'
;MDKISLHSSSIQDQRRLLEDMEAIIGQPVQKGENVDNQCMYQKLLSKFPVRIQRKVFHKKITFPDEPFTMQQLLKYFEEVITSEELIVARPP
;
A
#
# COMPACT_ATOMS: atom_id res chain seq x y z
N MET A 1 3.56 14.84 22.99
CA MET A 1 2.50 13.89 22.60
C MET A 1 3.10 12.94 21.58
N ASP A 2 3.74 11.91 22.11
CA ASP A 2 4.43 10.88 21.34
C ASP A 2 3.39 10.02 20.64
N LYS A 3 3.22 10.24 19.34
CA LYS A 3 2.40 9.39 18.49
C LYS A 3 3.19 8.11 18.27
N ILE A 4 3.05 7.16 19.20
CA ILE A 4 3.60 5.82 19.10
C ILE A 4 3.09 5.23 17.78
N SER A 5 3.96 5.20 16.77
CA SER A 5 3.72 4.51 15.51
C SER A 5 3.79 3.01 15.80
N LEU A 6 2.68 2.44 16.24
CA LEU A 6 2.53 1.00 16.53
C LEU A 6 2.63 0.12 15.28
N HIS A 7 2.78 0.71 14.09
CA HIS A 7 3.14 -0.04 12.90
C HIS A 7 4.65 -0.24 12.92
N SER A 8 5.07 -1.43 13.33
CA SER A 8 6.45 -1.87 13.19
C SER A 8 6.94 -1.62 11.76
N SER A 9 8.15 -1.08 11.65
CA SER A 9 8.77 -0.74 10.36
C SER A 9 9.29 -1.98 9.62
N SER A 10 9.16 -3.18 10.17
CA SER A 10 9.56 -4.41 9.51
C SER A 10 8.77 -4.60 8.21
N ILE A 11 9.44 -5.15 7.19
CA ILE A 11 8.79 -5.42 5.92
C ILE A 11 7.70 -6.50 6.05
N GLN A 12 7.88 -7.46 6.97
CA GLN A 12 6.88 -8.50 7.23
C GLN A 12 5.57 -7.94 7.81
N ASP A 13 5.66 -6.91 8.64
CA ASP A 13 4.46 -6.26 9.20
C ASP A 13 3.72 -5.44 8.15
N GLN A 14 4.46 -4.84 7.20
CA GLN A 14 3.87 -4.15 6.06
C GLN A 14 3.17 -5.11 5.10
N ARG A 15 3.72 -6.31 4.88
CA ARG A 15 3.10 -7.40 4.12
C ARG A 15 1.75 -7.80 4.72
N ARG A 16 1.72 -8.12 6.03
CA ARG A 16 0.47 -8.45 6.73
C ARG A 16 -0.56 -7.32 6.67
N LEU A 17 -0.10 -6.08 6.84
CA LEU A 17 -0.96 -4.91 6.73
C LEU A 17 -1.57 -4.77 5.33
N LEU A 18 -0.82 -5.07 4.27
CA LEU A 18 -1.36 -5.06 2.90
C LEU A 18 -2.44 -6.12 2.73
N GLU A 19 -2.19 -7.36 3.16
CA GLU A 19 -3.16 -8.47 3.10
C GLU A 19 -4.47 -8.11 3.83
N ASP A 20 -4.37 -7.52 5.03
CA ASP A 20 -5.53 -7.03 5.79
C ASP A 20 -6.30 -5.93 5.02
N MET A 21 -5.58 -4.99 4.40
CA MET A 21 -6.20 -3.90 3.64
C MET A 21 -6.89 -4.41 2.38
N GLU A 22 -6.29 -5.38 1.67
CA GLU A 22 -6.90 -6.04 0.52
C GLU A 22 -8.21 -6.73 0.90
N ALA A 23 -8.23 -7.44 2.03
CA ALA A 23 -9.44 -8.08 2.55
C ALA A 23 -10.53 -7.04 2.91
N ILE A 24 -10.16 -5.97 3.60
CA ILE A 24 -11.08 -4.89 4.01
C ILE A 24 -11.65 -4.15 2.80
N ILE A 25 -10.82 -3.85 1.79
CA ILE A 25 -11.23 -3.14 0.57
C ILE A 25 -12.03 -4.05 -0.36
N GLY A 26 -11.69 -5.34 -0.41
CA GLY A 26 -12.39 -6.32 -1.23
C GLY A 26 -13.86 -6.48 -0.87
N GLN A 27 -14.21 -6.33 0.42
CA GLN A 27 -15.60 -6.46 0.88
C GLN A 27 -16.56 -5.42 0.28
N PRO A 28 -16.31 -4.10 0.36
CA PRO A 28 -17.07 -3.06 -0.35
C PRO A 28 -17.15 -3.30 -1.86
N VAL A 29 -16.03 -3.66 -2.50
CA VAL A 29 -15.96 -3.88 -3.95
C VAL A 29 -16.90 -5.02 -4.38
N GLN A 30 -16.92 -6.12 -3.62
CA GLN A 30 -17.84 -7.25 -3.87
C GLN A 30 -19.31 -6.87 -3.70
N LYS A 31 -19.61 -5.87 -2.88
CA LYS A 31 -20.97 -5.31 -2.68
C LYS A 31 -21.34 -4.26 -3.73
N GLY A 32 -20.46 -3.96 -4.68
CA GLY A 32 -20.66 -2.93 -5.70
C GLY A 32 -20.47 -1.50 -5.19
N GLU A 33 -19.85 -1.33 -4.02
CA GLU A 33 -19.53 0.00 -3.49
C GLU A 33 -18.32 0.60 -4.22
N ASN A 34 -18.37 1.91 -4.47
CA ASN A 34 -17.24 2.63 -5.06
C ASN A 34 -16.18 2.92 -3.99
N VAL A 35 -15.02 2.28 -4.11
CA VAL A 35 -13.84 2.52 -3.26
C VAL A 35 -12.84 3.49 -3.91
N ASP A 36 -13.08 3.87 -5.17
CA ASP A 36 -12.19 4.65 -6.00
C ASP A 36 -12.36 6.15 -5.75
N ASN A 37 -12.08 6.59 -4.51
CA ASN A 37 -12.17 7.99 -4.14
C ASN A 37 -10.95 8.47 -3.36
N GLN A 38 -10.69 9.78 -3.46
CA GLN A 38 -9.52 10.41 -2.87
C GLN A 38 -9.37 10.17 -1.37
N CYS A 39 -10.48 10.15 -0.62
CA CYS A 39 -10.45 9.91 0.82
C CYS A 39 -9.94 8.49 1.12
N MET A 40 -10.44 7.50 0.40
CA MET A 40 -10.03 6.10 0.58
C MET A 40 -8.56 5.90 0.20
N TYR A 41 -8.10 6.51 -0.89
CA TYR A 41 -6.69 6.47 -1.28
C TYR A 41 -5.77 7.05 -0.20
N GLN A 42 -6.12 8.23 0.34
CA GLN A 42 -5.35 8.86 1.40
C GLN A 42 -5.34 8.03 2.69
N LYS A 43 -6.48 7.45 3.06
CA LYS A 43 -6.58 6.56 4.22
C LYS A 43 -5.66 5.35 4.06
N LEU A 44 -5.69 4.67 2.92
CA LEU A 44 -4.81 3.52 2.67
C LEU A 44 -3.33 3.92 2.72
N LEU A 45 -2.95 4.98 2.01
CA LEU A 45 -1.58 5.50 2.00
C LEU A 45 -1.07 5.83 3.40
N SER A 46 -1.90 6.46 4.22
CA SER A 46 -1.54 6.89 5.58
C SER A 46 -1.20 5.74 6.54
N LYS A 47 -1.57 4.49 6.22
CA LYS A 47 -1.29 3.31 7.04
C LYS A 47 0.13 2.78 6.91
N PHE A 48 0.79 3.08 5.79
CA PHE A 48 2.13 2.61 5.51
C PHE A 48 3.19 3.64 5.91
N PRO A 49 4.43 3.24 6.22
CA PRO A 49 5.52 4.17 6.47
C PRO A 49 5.80 5.07 5.26
N VAL A 50 6.27 6.31 5.51
CA VAL A 50 6.58 7.31 4.48
C VAL A 50 7.50 6.77 3.38
N ARG A 51 8.44 5.89 3.72
CA ARG A 51 9.36 5.25 2.76
C ARG A 51 8.62 4.44 1.70
N ILE A 52 7.58 3.70 2.09
CA ILE A 52 6.74 2.90 1.17
C ILE A 52 5.81 3.82 0.38
N GLN A 53 5.18 4.78 1.05
CA GLN A 53 4.31 5.75 0.38
C GLN A 53 5.03 6.45 -0.77
N ARG A 54 6.28 6.91 -0.55
CA ARG A 54 7.10 7.55 -1.60
C ARG A 54 7.36 6.63 -2.79
N LYS A 55 7.65 5.34 -2.56
CA LYS A 55 7.91 4.37 -3.62
C LYS A 55 6.65 4.06 -4.44
N VAL A 56 5.50 3.93 -3.78
CA VAL A 56 4.19 3.78 -4.43
C VAL A 56 3.84 5.01 -5.27
N PHE A 57 4.05 6.21 -4.73
CA PHE A 57 3.88 7.46 -5.50
C PHE A 57 4.81 7.54 -6.70
N HIS A 58 6.06 7.10 -6.55
CA HIS A 58 7.00 7.07 -7.66
C HIS A 58 6.47 6.20 -8.79
N LYS A 59 5.99 4.98 -8.50
CA LYS A 59 5.34 4.12 -9.51
C LYS A 59 4.18 4.81 -10.22
N LYS A 60 3.28 5.46 -9.46
CA LYS A 60 2.16 6.21 -10.05
C LYS A 60 2.64 7.29 -11.03
N ILE A 61 3.71 8.02 -10.70
CA ILE A 61 4.24 9.09 -11.57
C ILE A 61 4.95 8.49 -12.80
N THR A 62 5.60 7.34 -12.65
CA THR A 62 6.27 6.63 -13.75
C THR A 62 5.28 6.08 -14.79
N PHE A 63 4.07 5.71 -14.36
CA PHE A 63 3.02 5.14 -15.21
C PHE A 63 1.75 6.03 -15.22
N PRO A 64 1.81 7.21 -15.87
CA PRO A 64 0.71 8.18 -15.84
C PRO A 64 -0.52 7.74 -16.64
N ASP A 65 -0.35 6.81 -17.59
CA ASP A 65 -1.43 6.33 -18.47
C ASP A 65 -2.31 5.26 -17.82
N GLU A 66 -1.91 4.70 -16.67
CA GLU A 66 -2.72 3.72 -15.96
C GLU A 66 -3.82 4.39 -15.10
N PRO A 67 -5.08 3.93 -15.18
CA PRO A 67 -6.15 4.44 -14.33
C PRO A 67 -5.79 4.35 -12.84
N PHE A 68 -5.91 5.47 -12.13
CA PHE A 68 -5.65 5.49 -10.69
C PHE A 68 -6.85 4.98 -9.90
N THR A 69 -6.97 3.65 -9.82
CA THR A 69 -7.98 2.91 -9.05
C THR A 69 -7.39 2.38 -7.74
N MET A 70 -8.24 1.96 -6.82
CA MET A 70 -7.85 1.31 -5.57
C MET A 70 -7.11 -0.01 -5.83
N GLN A 71 -7.54 -0.75 -6.84
CA GLN A 71 -6.87 -1.98 -7.28
C GLN A 71 -5.46 -1.69 -7.78
N GLN A 72 -5.30 -0.63 -8.58
CA GLN A 72 -3.98 -0.20 -9.05
C GLN A 72 -3.09 0.26 -7.89
N LEU A 73 -3.66 0.97 -6.92
CA LEU A 73 -2.94 1.40 -5.73
C LEU A 73 -2.46 0.21 -4.88
N LEU A 74 -3.30 -0.80 -4.66
CA LEU A 74 -2.95 -2.04 -3.96
C LEU A 74 -1.84 -2.81 -4.71
N LYS A 75 -1.95 -2.91 -6.04
CA LYS A 75 -0.91 -3.51 -6.88
C LYS A 75 0.45 -2.79 -6.72
N TYR A 76 0.46 -1.46 -6.68
CA TYR A 76 1.71 -0.74 -6.44
C TYR A 76 2.30 -1.01 -5.05
N PHE A 77 1.46 -1.16 -4.02
CA PHE A 77 1.93 -1.59 -2.70
C PHE A 77 2.54 -2.98 -2.73
N GLU A 78 1.87 -3.93 -3.38
CA GLU A 78 2.34 -5.31 -3.53
C GLU A 78 3.71 -5.38 -4.19
N GLU A 79 3.89 -4.68 -5.31
CA GLU A 79 5.17 -4.63 -6.03
C GLU A 79 6.28 -3.97 -5.20
N VAL A 80 5.96 -2.90 -4.48
CA VAL A 80 6.93 -2.21 -3.62
C VAL A 80 7.34 -3.09 -2.45
N ILE A 81 6.38 -3.70 -1.75
CA ILE A 81 6.66 -4.55 -0.57
C ILE A 81 7.46 -5.78 -1.01
N THR A 82 7.05 -6.46 -2.07
CA THR A 82 7.80 -7.60 -2.64
C THR A 82 9.23 -7.21 -3.01
N SER A 83 9.42 -6.04 -3.63
CA SER A 83 10.76 -5.55 -3.96
C SER A 83 11.63 -5.34 -2.71
N GLU A 84 11.05 -4.77 -1.64
CA GLU A 84 11.76 -4.58 -0.38
C GLU A 84 12.10 -5.91 0.32
N GLU A 85 11.20 -6.89 0.28
CA GLU A 85 11.45 -8.24 0.81
C GLU A 85 12.64 -8.89 0.11
N LEU A 86 12.72 -8.80 -1.22
CA LEU A 86 13.84 -9.32 -2.00
C LEU A 86 15.16 -8.62 -1.66
N ILE A 87 15.14 -7.31 -1.40
CA ILE A 87 16.33 -6.55 -0.99
C ILE A 87 16.80 -7.01 0.39
N VAL A 88 15.88 -7.22 1.34
CA VAL A 88 16.21 -7.70 2.69
C VAL A 88 16.68 -9.16 2.69
N ALA A 89 16.13 -9.99 1.82
CA ALA A 89 16.49 -11.41 1.70
C ALA A 89 17.80 -11.65 0.94
N ARG A 90 18.36 -10.63 0.27
CA ARG A 90 19.63 -10.76 -0.44
C ARG A 90 20.78 -10.89 0.58
N PRO A 91 21.60 -11.96 0.52
CA PRO A 91 22.79 -12.08 1.36
C PRO A 91 23.84 -11.01 0.99
N PRO A 92 24.67 -10.57 1.95
CA PRO A 92 25.67 -9.52 1.75
C PRO A 92 26.73 -9.87 0.70
#